data_AF-A0AAV4GC91-F1
#
_entry.id   AF-A0AAV4GC91-F1
#
_cell.length_a   1.000
_cell.length_b   1.000
_cell.length_c   1.000
_cell.angle_alpha   90.00
_cell.angle_beta   90.00
_cell.angle_gamma   90.00
#
_symmetry.space_group_name_H-M   'P 1'
#
loop_
_entity.id
_entity.type
_entity.pdbx_description
1 polymer ?
#
loop_
_entity_poly.entity_id
_entity_poly.type
_entity_poly.pdbx_seq_one_letter_code
_entity_poly.pdbx_strand_id
1 'polypeptide(L)'
;MAAPICQQHELGVSEPSYCVLKHSSNPIDDAKLGRLKQYLDILTQCQQQHEKILSEFKFLQLMIFKRNGQLRKEKSIQLLKRVQACLKRFHVGTKLYKHTSDLSKDVKIALNDVKTGDGTCFIPAKQMWIFALFILGKYVELLRATASYCVAAFEYP
;
A
#
# COMPACT_ATOMS: atom_id res chain seq x y z
N MET A 1 -18.55 30.32 -10.48
CA MET A 1 -17.32 29.52 -10.62
C MET A 1 -17.41 28.38 -9.61
N ALA A 2 -17.63 27.15 -10.07
CA ALA A 2 -17.76 25.99 -9.18
C ALA A 2 -16.37 25.56 -8.69
N ALA A 3 -16.18 25.47 -7.37
CA ALA A 3 -14.98 24.91 -6.77
C ALA A 3 -14.86 23.42 -7.15
N PRO A 4 -13.64 22.89 -7.39
CA PRO A 4 -13.47 21.49 -7.70
C PRO A 4 -13.88 20.66 -6.48
N ILE A 5 -14.77 19.70 -6.72
CA ILE A 5 -15.18 18.70 -5.74
C ILE A 5 -13.91 17.95 -5.32
N CYS A 6 -13.42 18.29 -4.13
CA CYS A 6 -12.27 17.63 -3.53
C CYS A 6 -12.68 16.16 -3.34
N GLN A 7 -12.08 15.26 -4.12
CA GLN A 7 -12.26 13.82 -3.97
C GLN A 7 -11.79 13.43 -2.57
N GLN A 8 -12.72 13.35 -1.64
CA GLN A 8 -12.49 12.75 -0.32
C GLN A 8 -12.22 11.26 -0.56
N HIS A 9 -10.95 10.93 -0.77
CA HIS A 9 -10.48 9.55 -0.80
C HIS A 9 -10.77 8.91 0.57
N GLU A 10 -11.17 7.63 0.56
CA GLU A 10 -11.62 6.81 1.70
C GLU A 10 -10.69 6.77 2.94
N LEU A 11 -9.53 7.43 2.89
CA LEU A 11 -8.52 7.49 3.92
C LEU A 11 -8.55 8.78 4.76
N GLY A 12 -9.44 9.72 4.46
CA GLY A 12 -9.58 10.98 5.21
C GLY A 12 -8.43 11.98 5.02
N VAL A 13 -7.53 11.71 4.08
CA VAL A 13 -6.38 12.56 3.73
C VAL A 13 -6.34 12.71 2.21
N SER A 14 -6.24 13.95 1.73
CA SER A 14 -6.09 14.24 0.30
C SER A 14 -4.71 13.80 -0.19
N GLU A 15 -4.68 13.15 -1.35
CA GLU A 15 -3.42 12.83 -2.02
C GLU A 15 -2.70 14.13 -2.41
N PRO A 16 -1.43 14.30 -2.01
CA PRO A 16 -0.68 15.49 -2.37
C PRO A 16 -0.29 15.47 -3.85
N SER A 17 -0.15 16.65 -4.45
CA SER A 17 0.38 16.77 -5.81
C SER A 17 1.78 16.16 -5.91
N TYR A 18 1.96 15.29 -6.90
CA TYR A 18 3.25 14.69 -7.18
C TYR A 18 4.23 15.75 -7.70
N CYS A 19 5.35 15.92 -7.00
CA CYS A 19 6.35 16.92 -7.32
C CYS A 19 7.74 16.35 -7.02
N VAL A 20 8.69 16.63 -7.91
CA VAL A 20 10.10 16.24 -7.77
C VAL A 20 10.92 17.50 -7.63
N LEU A 21 11.78 17.57 -6.60
CA LEU A 21 12.53 18.75 -6.23
C LEU A 21 14.02 18.55 -6.55
N LYS A 22 14.67 19.63 -7.00
CA LYS A 22 16.12 19.64 -7.24
C LYS A 22 16.85 19.70 -5.90
N HIS A 23 17.81 18.81 -5.71
CA HIS A 23 18.69 18.74 -4.55
C HIS A 23 20.15 18.79 -4.99
N SER A 24 20.99 19.51 -4.25
CA SER A 24 22.45 19.39 -4.34
C SER A 24 22.88 18.12 -3.63
N SER A 25 23.54 17.20 -4.32
CA SER A 25 23.94 15.91 -3.78
C SER A 25 25.35 15.96 -3.18
N ASN A 26 25.47 15.48 -1.95
CA ASN A 26 26.74 15.14 -1.32
C ASN A 26 26.98 13.62 -1.45
N PRO A 27 28.23 13.13 -1.32
CA PRO A 27 28.52 11.69 -1.36
C PRO A 27 27.80 10.87 -0.26
N ILE A 28 27.42 11.50 0.86
CA ILE A 28 26.58 10.89 1.91
C ILE A 28 25.16 10.57 1.39
N ASP A 29 24.68 11.30 0.38
CA ASP A 29 23.34 11.15 -0.16
C ASP A 29 23.22 9.92 -1.08
N ASP A 30 24.31 9.47 -1.73
CA ASP A 30 24.33 8.22 -2.50
C ASP A 30 24.05 7.00 -1.60
N ALA A 31 24.73 6.90 -0.46
CA ALA A 31 24.51 5.82 0.50
C ALA A 31 23.09 5.83 1.13
N LYS A 32 22.49 7.02 1.29
CA LYS A 32 21.11 7.15 1.77
C LYS A 32 20.10 6.77 0.70
N LEU A 33 20.29 7.23 -0.54
CA LEU A 33 19.46 6.88 -1.69
C LEU A 33 19.53 5.37 -1.99
N GLY A 34 20.72 4.76 -1.87
CA GLY A 34 20.89 3.32 -2.01
C GLY A 34 20.07 2.52 -0.98
N ARG A 35 20.08 2.94 0.30
CA ARG A 35 19.23 2.32 1.33
C ARG A 35 17.74 2.55 1.06
N LEU A 36 17.35 3.74 0.64
CA LEU A 36 15.96 4.04 0.29
C LEU A 36 15.47 3.15 -0.86
N LYS A 37 16.32 2.94 -1.87
CA LYS A 37 16.04 2.03 -2.98
C LYS A 37 15.81 0.59 -2.49
N GLN A 38 16.65 0.09 -1.59
CA GLN A 38 16.49 -1.24 -1.00
C GLN A 38 15.13 -1.39 -0.29
N TYR A 39 14.70 -0.39 0.49
CA TYR A 39 13.38 -0.44 1.14
C TYR A 39 12.22 -0.43 0.13
N LEU A 40 12.33 0.36 -0.94
CA LEU A 40 11.32 0.38 -2.00
C LEU A 40 11.27 -0.94 -2.77
N ASP A 41 12.40 -1.62 -2.95
CA ASP A 41 12.43 -2.94 -3.59
C ASP A 41 11.78 -4.02 -2.71
N ILE A 42 12.01 -4.00 -1.40
CA ILE A 42 11.31 -4.86 -0.44
C ILE A 42 9.80 -4.64 -0.52
N LEU A 43 9.35 -3.38 -0.50
CA LEU A 43 7.93 -3.06 -0.63
C LEU A 43 7.35 -3.53 -1.97
N THR A 44 8.12 -3.39 -3.06
CA THR A 44 7.70 -3.87 -4.38
C THR A 44 7.54 -5.39 -4.39
N GLN A 45 8.42 -6.15 -3.73
CA GLN A 45 8.28 -7.60 -3.61
C GLN A 45 7.01 -8.01 -2.83
N CYS A 46 6.59 -7.21 -1.85
CA CYS A 46 5.34 -7.44 -1.13
C CYS A 46 4.09 -7.29 -2.03
N GLN A 47 4.19 -6.61 -3.18
CA GLN A 47 3.06 -6.47 -4.12
C GLN A 47 2.55 -7.83 -4.61
N GLN A 48 3.46 -8.77 -4.91
CA GLN A 48 3.06 -10.11 -5.36
C GLN A 48 2.23 -10.85 -4.30
N GLN A 49 2.57 -10.65 -3.02
CA GLN A 49 1.82 -11.25 -1.91
C GLN A 49 0.45 -10.59 -1.76
N HIS A 50 0.37 -9.28 -1.97
CA HIS A 50 -0.90 -8.57 -2.01
C HIS A 50 -1.82 -9.08 -3.14
N GLU A 51 -1.29 -9.26 -4.35
CA GLU A 51 -2.03 -9.80 -5.48
C GLU A 51 -2.55 -11.21 -5.21
N LYS A 52 -1.74 -12.06 -4.56
CA LYS A 52 -2.20 -13.38 -4.10
C LYS A 52 -3.37 -13.27 -3.14
N ILE A 53 -3.30 -12.41 -2.12
CA ILE A 53 -4.41 -12.20 -1.18
C ILE A 53 -5.69 -11.75 -1.90
N LEU A 54 -5.56 -10.86 -2.89
CA LEU A 54 -6.70 -10.41 -3.70
C LEU A 54 -7.27 -11.53 -4.58
N SER A 55 -6.44 -12.44 -5.07
CA SER A 55 -6.91 -13.59 -5.86
C SER A 55 -7.76 -14.56 -5.03
N GLU A 56 -7.43 -14.71 -3.74
CA GLU A 56 -8.17 -15.53 -2.77
C GLU A 56 -9.55 -14.98 -2.41
N PHE A 57 -9.79 -13.68 -2.67
CA PHE A 57 -11.05 -13.02 -2.36
C PHE A 57 -12.25 -13.69 -3.06
N LYS A 58 -12.08 -14.19 -4.29
CA LYS A 58 -13.14 -14.89 -5.02
C LYS A 58 -13.52 -16.22 -4.36
N PHE A 59 -12.54 -16.97 -3.85
CA PHE A 59 -12.79 -18.22 -3.14
C PHE A 59 -13.53 -17.98 -1.83
N LEU A 60 -13.15 -16.94 -1.08
CA LEU A 60 -13.87 -16.53 0.13
C LEU A 60 -15.35 -16.20 -0.16
N GLN A 61 -15.64 -15.49 -1.25
CA GLN A 61 -17.01 -15.19 -1.65
C GLN A 61 -17.83 -16.47 -1.91
N LEU A 62 -17.24 -17.43 -2.61
CA LEU A 62 -17.88 -18.72 -2.90
C LEU A 62 -18.14 -19.53 -1.62
N MET A 63 -17.19 -19.55 -0.69
CA MET A 63 -17.34 -20.23 0.61
C MET A 63 -18.50 -19.64 1.41
N ILE A 64 -18.56 -18.30 1.53
CA ILE A 64 -19.64 -17.60 2.24
C ILE A 64 -20.98 -17.88 1.56
N PHE A 65 -21.04 -17.83 0.22
CA PHE A 65 -22.28 -18.08 -0.53
C PHE A 65 -22.81 -19.50 -0.28
N LYS A 66 -21.97 -20.52 -0.43
CA LYS A 66 -22.37 -21.94 -0.24
C LYS A 66 -22.84 -22.25 1.18
N ARG A 67 -22.28 -21.59 2.20
CA ARG A 67 -22.59 -21.86 3.61
C ARG A 67 -23.65 -20.92 4.22
N ASN A 68 -23.97 -19.81 3.56
CA ASN A 68 -24.90 -18.80 4.08
C ASN A 68 -26.32 -19.31 4.31
N GLY A 69 -26.78 -20.29 3.52
CA GLY A 69 -28.12 -20.89 3.68
C GLY A 69 -28.24 -21.83 4.88
N GLN A 70 -27.15 -22.49 5.27
CA GLN A 70 -27.15 -23.51 6.32
C GLN A 70 -26.67 -22.98 7.68
N LEU A 71 -25.70 -22.04 7.69
CA LEU A 71 -24.91 -21.69 8.88
C LEU A 71 -24.94 -20.18 9.17
N ARG A 72 -26.07 -19.52 8.87
CA ARG A 72 -26.19 -18.05 8.87
C ARG A 72 -25.84 -17.38 10.20
N LYS A 73 -26.12 -18.06 11.32
CA LYS A 73 -25.85 -17.57 12.69
C LYS A 73 -24.51 -18.04 13.25
N GLU A 74 -23.78 -18.88 12.51
CA GLU A 74 -22.53 -19.43 12.99
C GLU A 74 -21.45 -18.35 13.05
N LYS A 75 -20.71 -18.34 14.16
CA LYS A 75 -19.68 -17.34 14.44
C LYS A 75 -18.58 -17.36 13.37
N SER A 76 -18.20 -18.54 12.90
CA SER A 76 -17.25 -18.77 11.80
C SER A 76 -17.67 -18.01 10.52
N ILE A 77 -18.93 -18.12 10.10
CA ILE A 77 -19.48 -17.41 8.92
C ILE A 77 -19.51 -15.89 9.13
N GLN A 78 -19.83 -15.43 10.33
CA GLN A 78 -19.77 -14.00 10.64
C GLN A 78 -18.33 -13.46 10.56
N LEU A 79 -17.35 -14.23 11.03
CA LEU A 79 -15.93 -13.88 10.94
C LEU A 79 -15.44 -13.87 9.48
N LEU A 80 -15.83 -14.86 8.67
CA LEU A 80 -15.52 -14.86 7.23
C LEU A 80 -16.12 -13.63 6.50
N LYS A 81 -17.33 -13.19 6.87
CA LYS A 81 -17.90 -11.93 6.35
C LYS A 81 -17.09 -10.70 6.77
N ARG A 82 -16.51 -10.70 7.98
CA ARG A 82 -15.60 -9.62 8.42
C ARG A 82 -14.28 -9.64 7.65
N VAL A 83 -13.71 -10.82 7.39
CA VAL A 83 -12.56 -10.99 6.48
C VAL A 83 -12.90 -10.43 5.10
N GLN A 84 -14.06 -10.76 4.54
CA GLN A 84 -14.53 -10.25 3.25
C GLN A 84 -14.64 -8.72 3.26
N ALA A 85 -15.19 -8.14 4.32
CA ALA A 85 -15.29 -6.69 4.46
C ALA A 85 -13.91 -6.01 4.53
N CYS A 86 -12.93 -6.63 5.20
CA CYS A 86 -11.56 -6.14 5.23
C CYS A 86 -10.91 -6.21 3.85
N LEU A 87 -11.04 -7.34 3.14
CA LEU A 87 -10.49 -7.52 1.80
C LEU A 87 -11.08 -6.56 0.77
N LYS A 88 -12.34 -6.14 0.89
CA LYS A 88 -12.90 -5.07 0.05
C LYS A 88 -12.15 -3.74 0.19
N ARG A 89 -11.57 -3.47 1.37
CA ARG A 89 -10.79 -2.26 1.64
C ARG A 89 -9.34 -2.37 1.20
N PHE A 90 -8.88 -3.53 0.71
CA PHE A 90 -7.49 -3.73 0.30
C PHE A 90 -7.07 -2.94 -0.94
N HIS A 91 -7.99 -2.25 -1.62
CA HIS A 91 -7.65 -1.30 -2.69
C HIS A 91 -6.62 -0.22 -2.27
N VAL A 92 -6.48 0.05 -0.96
CA VAL A 92 -5.44 0.89 -0.36
C VAL A 92 -4.04 0.35 -0.70
N GLY A 93 -3.88 -0.99 -0.74
CA GLY A 93 -2.65 -1.65 -1.15
C GLY A 93 -2.32 -1.37 -2.61
N THR A 94 -3.28 -1.42 -3.53
CA THR A 94 -3.05 -1.06 -4.94
C THR A 94 -2.54 0.38 -5.07
N LYS A 95 -3.10 1.31 -4.31
CA LYS A 95 -2.66 2.71 -4.27
C LYS A 95 -1.24 2.84 -3.70
N LEU A 96 -0.94 2.13 -2.62
CA LEU A 96 0.42 2.05 -2.06
C LEU A 96 1.43 1.61 -3.11
N TYR A 97 1.17 0.48 -3.78
CA TYR A 97 2.13 -0.11 -4.71
C TYR A 97 2.39 0.77 -5.94
N LYS A 98 1.36 1.49 -6.41
CA LYS A 98 1.52 2.52 -7.45
C LYS A 98 2.50 3.61 -6.99
N HIS A 99 2.26 4.22 -5.83
CA HIS A 99 3.14 5.27 -5.30
C HIS A 99 4.56 4.76 -5.03
N THR A 100 4.73 3.56 -4.48
CA THR A 100 6.07 3.00 -4.24
C THR A 100 6.79 2.71 -5.55
N SER A 101 6.08 2.33 -6.61
CA SER A 101 6.67 2.12 -7.95
C SER A 101 7.16 3.44 -8.55
N ASP A 102 6.36 4.50 -8.46
CA ASP A 102 6.74 5.83 -8.94
C ASP A 102 7.95 6.39 -8.16
N LEU A 103 7.91 6.29 -6.83
CA LEU A 103 9.05 6.65 -5.96
C LEU A 103 10.31 5.83 -6.27
N SER A 104 10.17 4.54 -6.58
CA SER A 104 11.30 3.65 -6.91
C SER A 104 11.97 4.04 -8.23
N LYS A 105 11.18 4.47 -9.22
CA LYS A 105 11.71 5.01 -10.49
C LYS A 105 12.48 6.30 -10.25
N ASP A 106 11.92 7.23 -9.50
CA ASP A 106 12.54 8.52 -9.24
C ASP A 106 13.83 8.38 -8.42
N VAL A 107 13.85 7.52 -7.41
CA VAL A 107 15.08 7.22 -6.66
C VAL A 107 16.13 6.57 -7.54
N LYS A 108 15.75 5.72 -8.50
CA LYS A 108 16.69 5.12 -9.46
C LYS A 108 17.29 6.17 -10.40
N ILE A 109 16.48 7.13 -10.86
CA ILE A 109 16.95 8.26 -11.68
C ILE A 109 17.91 9.11 -10.85
N ALA A 110 17.52 9.50 -9.64
CA ALA A 110 18.36 10.28 -8.74
C ALA A 110 19.71 9.61 -8.46
N LEU A 111 19.73 8.28 -8.24
CA LEU A 111 20.97 7.52 -8.07
C LEU A 111 21.89 7.55 -9.30
N ASN A 112 21.33 7.62 -10.50
CA ASN A 112 22.13 7.75 -11.72
C ASN A 112 22.67 9.18 -11.86
N ASP A 113 21.84 10.20 -11.60
CA ASP A 113 22.22 11.61 -11.68
C ASP A 113 23.36 11.97 -10.72
N VAL A 114 23.33 11.41 -9.50
CA VAL A 114 24.42 11.57 -8.52
C VAL A 114 25.74 10.99 -9.05
N LYS A 115 25.70 9.94 -9.88
CA LYS A 115 26.88 9.28 -10.44
C LYS A 115 27.42 9.95 -11.70
N THR A 116 26.59 10.67 -12.46
CA THR A 116 26.96 11.28 -13.75
C THR A 116 27.57 12.68 -13.65
N GLY A 117 27.61 13.31 -12.46
CA GLY A 117 28.65 14.28 -12.12
C GLY A 117 28.27 15.75 -11.98
N ASP A 118 27.00 16.14 -12.14
CA ASP A 118 26.59 17.55 -11.96
C ASP A 118 26.32 17.92 -10.49
N GLY A 119 26.48 16.98 -9.55
CA GLY A 119 26.27 17.20 -8.12
C GLY A 119 24.84 17.63 -7.78
N THR A 120 23.88 17.38 -8.67
CA THR A 120 22.47 17.66 -8.45
C THR A 120 21.62 16.47 -8.86
N CYS A 121 20.56 16.21 -8.10
CA CYS A 121 19.60 15.15 -8.39
C CYS A 121 18.17 15.60 -8.08
N PHE A 122 17.20 14.91 -8.67
CA PHE A 122 15.80 15.21 -8.49
C PHE A 122 15.15 14.13 -7.61
N ILE A 123 14.63 14.52 -6.45
CA ILE A 123 14.02 13.59 -5.48
C ILE A 123 12.57 13.99 -5.22
N PRO A 124 11.64 13.03 -5.07
CA PRO A 124 10.25 13.33 -4.73
C PRO A 124 10.13 14.19 -3.46
N ALA A 125 9.19 15.14 -3.48
CA ALA A 125 8.95 16.06 -2.37
C ALA A 125 8.57 15.32 -1.08
N LYS A 126 8.90 15.90 0.08
CA LYS A 126 8.66 15.33 1.42
C LYS A 126 7.21 14.85 1.62
N GLN A 127 6.24 15.61 1.12
CA GLN A 127 4.81 15.27 1.18
C GLN A 127 4.47 13.91 0.56
N MET A 128 5.15 13.52 -0.53
CA MET A 128 4.94 12.22 -1.17
C MET A 128 5.40 11.07 -0.29
N TRP A 129 6.55 11.24 0.38
CA TRP A 129 7.07 10.26 1.33
C TRP A 129 6.15 10.10 2.54
N ILE A 130 5.68 11.22 3.11
CA ILE A 130 4.73 11.21 4.22
C ILE A 130 3.45 10.49 3.83
N PHE A 131 2.93 10.79 2.63
CA PHE A 131 1.71 10.17 2.15
C PHE A 131 1.87 8.67 1.89
N ALA A 132 2.97 8.23 1.27
CA ALA A 132 3.27 6.81 1.07
C ALA A 132 3.39 6.06 2.40
N LEU A 133 4.06 6.64 3.40
CA LEU A 133 4.17 6.07 4.74
C LEU A 133 2.81 6.00 5.45
N PHE A 134 1.97 7.01 5.29
CA PHE A 134 0.61 7.01 5.83
C PHE A 134 -0.24 5.88 5.23
N ILE A 135 -0.23 5.72 3.91
CA ILE A 135 -0.94 4.62 3.23
C ILE A 135 -0.37 3.27 3.70
N LEU A 136 0.95 3.13 3.81
CA LEU A 136 1.59 1.92 4.31
C LEU A 136 1.10 1.57 5.72
N GLY A 137 1.02 2.55 6.62
CA GLY A 137 0.46 2.37 7.97
C GLY A 137 -0.97 1.84 7.94
N LYS A 138 -1.83 2.44 7.10
CA LYS A 138 -3.23 1.99 6.92
C LYS A 138 -3.31 0.59 6.33
N TYR A 139 -2.43 0.25 5.41
CA TYR A 139 -2.36 -1.08 4.84
C TYR A 139 -1.94 -2.13 5.88
N VAL A 140 -0.97 -1.82 6.75
CA VAL A 140 -0.56 -2.69 7.86
C VAL A 140 -1.69 -2.89 8.87
N GLU A 141 -2.44 -1.85 9.23
CA GLU A 141 -3.63 -1.96 10.08
C GLU A 141 -4.66 -2.94 9.49
N LEU A 142 -4.93 -2.83 8.18
CA LEU A 142 -5.84 -3.72 7.45
C LEU A 142 -5.34 -5.17 7.42
N LEU A 143 -4.04 -5.39 7.22
CA LEU A 143 -3.43 -6.72 7.25
C LEU A 143 -3.58 -7.36 8.63
N ARG A 144 -3.30 -6.62 9.72
CA ARG A 144 -3.46 -7.12 11.09
C ARG A 144 -4.90 -7.48 11.42
N ALA A 145 -5.85 -6.61 11.05
CA ALA A 145 -7.27 -6.86 11.26
C ALA A 145 -7.73 -8.11 10.49
N THR A 146 -7.34 -8.23 9.22
CA THR A 146 -7.65 -9.40 8.39
C THR A 146 -7.07 -10.67 8.98
N ALA A 147 -5.80 -10.65 9.39
CA ALA A 147 -5.14 -11.80 10.00
C ALA A 147 -5.84 -12.25 11.29
N SER A 148 -6.19 -11.31 12.17
CA SER A 148 -6.92 -11.60 13.41
C SER A 148 -8.28 -12.26 13.15
N TYR A 149 -9.03 -11.77 12.17
CA TYR A 149 -10.32 -12.38 11.80
C TYR A 149 -10.15 -13.74 11.14
N CYS A 150 -9.12 -13.95 10.33
CA CYS A 150 -8.81 -15.26 9.75
C CYS A 150 -8.50 -16.27 10.86
N VAL A 151 -7.56 -15.96 11.76
CA VAL A 151 -7.20 -16.84 12.88
C VAL A 151 -8.43 -17.18 13.73
N ALA A 152 -9.21 -16.18 14.13
CA ALA A 152 -10.42 -16.40 14.91
C ALA A 152 -11.48 -17.25 14.20
N ALA A 153 -11.55 -17.21 12.86
CA ALA A 153 -12.51 -17.99 12.08
C ALA A 153 -12.17 -19.49 12.03
N PHE A 154 -10.90 -19.85 12.21
CA PHE A 154 -10.41 -21.23 12.11
C PHE A 154 -10.03 -21.85 13.47
N GLU A 155 -9.76 -21.04 14.51
CA GLU A 155 -9.42 -21.54 15.85
C GLU A 155 -10.63 -21.77 16.77
N TYR A 156 -11.79 -21.19 16.47
CA TYR A 156 -13.03 -21.42 17.23
C TYR A 156 -13.92 -22.44 16.51
N PRO A 157 -14.02 -23.70 16.99
CA PRO A 157 -15.02 -24.67 16.53
C PRO A 157 -16.45 -24.26 16.89
#